data_AF-F2NPX1-F1
#
_entry.id   AF-F2NPX1-F1
#
_cell.length_a   1.000
_cell.length_b   1.000
_cell.length_c   1.000
_cell.angle_alpha   90.00
_cell.angle_beta   90.00
_cell.angle_gamma   90.00
#
_symmetry.space_group_name_H-M   'P 1'
#
loop_
_entity.id
_entity.type
_entity.pdbx_description
1 polymer ?
#
loop_
_entity_poly.entity_id
_entity_poly.type
_entity_poly.pdbx_seq_one_letter_code
_entity_poly.pdbx_strand_id
1 'polypeptide(L)'
;MRIATLILGASVAVLYASVLAEALGNLGELDTPERVAQIARASLFGGLSVLFTLIGAALAPGFPLAAALTFTLGALTAFPIAPLYPTAVFWGVLLLVLAGTAFMEWRKARSTGPLQTASTPPS
;
A
#
# COMPACT_ATOMS: atom_id res chain seq x y z
N MET A 1 -6.58 15.87 6.45
CA MET A 1 -5.67 14.81 5.96
C MET A 1 -6.28 13.42 6.03
N ARG A 2 -6.83 12.97 7.17
CA ARG A 2 -7.39 11.60 7.36
C ARG A 2 -8.38 11.10 6.28
N ILE A 3 -9.31 11.93 5.82
CA ILE A 3 -10.30 11.55 4.79
C ILE A 3 -9.65 11.47 3.40
N ALA A 4 -8.69 12.36 3.10
CA ALA A 4 -7.99 12.37 1.83
C ALA A 4 -7.14 11.11 1.63
N THR A 5 -6.48 10.61 2.68
CA THR A 5 -5.68 9.38 2.62
C THR A 5 -6.55 8.14 2.40
N LEU A 6 -7.75 8.11 2.98
CA LEU A 6 -8.74 7.05 2.78
C LEU A 6 -9.28 7.05 1.35
N ILE A 7 -9.67 8.23 0.85
CA ILE A 7 -10.18 8.39 -0.52
C ILE A 7 -9.08 8.08 -1.54
N LEU A 8 -7.84 8.58 -1.35
CA LEU A 8 -6.72 8.26 -2.22
C LEU A 8 -6.41 6.76 -2.17
N GLY A 9 -6.32 6.15 -0.99
CA GLY A 9 -6.02 4.73 -0.85
C GLY A 9 -7.09 3.84 -1.50
N ALA A 10 -8.37 4.15 -1.31
CA ALA A 10 -9.47 3.44 -1.96
C ALA A 10 -9.48 3.66 -3.48
N SER A 11 -9.26 4.88 -3.95
CA SER A 11 -9.21 5.20 -5.39
C SER A 11 -8.05 4.50 -6.07
N VAL A 12 -6.87 4.47 -5.43
CA VAL A 12 -5.67 3.77 -5.87
C VAL A 12 -5.91 2.26 -5.92
N ALA A 13 -6.53 1.68 -4.89
CA ALA A 13 -6.88 0.26 -4.86
C ALA A 13 -7.86 -0.14 -5.98
N VAL A 14 -8.88 0.69 -6.24
CA VAL A 14 -9.86 0.46 -7.32
C VAL A 14 -9.21 0.60 -8.69
N LEU A 15 -8.42 1.65 -8.93
CA LEU A 15 -7.69 1.82 -10.19
C LEU A 15 -6.74 0.65 -10.45
N TYR A 16 -6.02 0.20 -9.42
CA TYR A 16 -5.10 -0.92 -9.54
C TYR A 16 -5.83 -2.24 -9.84
N ALA A 17 -6.95 -2.50 -9.15
CA ALA A 17 -7.78 -3.68 -9.42
C ALA A 17 -8.38 -3.67 -10.83
N SER A 18 -8.76 -2.49 -11.33
CA SER A 18 -9.32 -2.32 -12.69
C SER A 18 -8.28 -2.62 -13.77
N VAL A 19 -7.07 -2.06 -13.62
CA VAL A 19 -5.95 -2.29 -14.54
C VAL A 19 -5.49 -3.74 -14.50
N LEU A 20 -5.46 -4.37 -13.32
CA LEU A 20 -5.14 -5.79 -13.20
C LEU A 20 -6.23 -6.67 -13.83
N ALA A 21 -7.50 -6.34 -13.64
CA ALA A 21 -8.62 -7.08 -14.21
C ALA A 21 -8.66 -7.00 -15.75
N GLU A 22 -8.39 -5.82 -16.34
CA GLU A 22 -8.25 -5.67 -17.79
C GLU A 22 -7.05 -6.46 -18.32
N ALA A 23 -5.91 -6.39 -17.63
CA ALA A 23 -4.71 -7.10 -18.05
C ALA A 23 -4.84 -8.63 -17.93
N LEU A 24 -5.64 -9.12 -16.97
CA LEU A 24 -5.98 -10.54 -16.82
C LEU A 24 -7.09 -10.98 -17.80
N GLY A 25 -8.05 -10.11 -18.10
CA GLY A 25 -9.18 -10.39 -18.99
C GLY A 25 -8.82 -10.40 -20.47
N ASN A 26 -7.71 -9.74 -20.86
CA ASN A 26 -7.22 -9.70 -22.24
C ASN A 26 -6.35 -10.92 -22.63
N LEU A 27 -6.27 -11.93 -21.77
CA LEU A 27 -5.52 -13.17 -22.01
C LEU A 27 -6.43 -14.18 -22.70
N GLY A 28 -6.74 -13.89 -23.97
CA GLY A 28 -7.70 -14.63 -24.80
C GLY A 28 -7.38 -16.10 -25.11
N GLU A 29 -6.26 -16.66 -24.67
CA GLU A 29 -5.93 -18.08 -24.88
C GLU A 29 -5.06 -18.60 -23.70
N LEU A 30 -5.68 -19.45 -22.87
CA LEU A 30 -5.07 -20.16 -21.73
C LEU A 30 -4.40 -21.47 -22.20
N ASP A 31 -3.75 -21.44 -23.36
CA ASP A 31 -3.38 -22.67 -24.07
C ASP A 31 -2.15 -23.38 -23.46
N THR A 32 -1.52 -22.77 -22.46
CA THR A 32 -0.33 -23.33 -21.80
C THR A 32 -0.47 -23.30 -20.27
N PRO A 33 -0.03 -24.37 -19.58
CA PRO A 33 -0.04 -24.42 -18.11
C PRO A 33 0.85 -23.34 -17.47
N GLU A 34 1.90 -22.90 -18.17
CA GLU A 34 2.74 -21.78 -17.73
C GLU A 34 1.99 -20.45 -17.70
N ARG A 35 1.16 -20.15 -18.71
CA ARG A 35 0.31 -18.96 -18.71
C ARG A 35 -0.72 -19.00 -17.58
N VAL A 36 -1.35 -20.15 -17.34
CA VAL A 36 -2.29 -20.32 -16.21
C VAL A 36 -1.59 -20.03 -14.87
N ALA A 37 -0.38 -20.56 -14.67
CA ALA A 37 0.40 -20.31 -13.46
C ALA A 37 0.81 -18.83 -13.30
N GLN A 38 1.19 -18.17 -14.41
CA GLN A 38 1.53 -16.74 -14.40
C GLN A 38 0.33 -15.86 -14.06
N ILE A 39 -0.85 -16.16 -14.61
CA ILE A 39 -2.11 -15.48 -14.33
C ILE A 39 -2.51 -15.68 -12.87
N ALA A 40 -2.48 -16.93 -12.38
CA ALA A 40 -2.79 -17.22 -10.99
C ALA A 40 -1.86 -16.47 -10.03
N ARG A 41 -0.56 -16.41 -10.35
CA ARG A 41 0.44 -15.64 -9.61
C ARG A 41 0.12 -14.14 -9.65
N ALA A 42 -0.17 -13.59 -10.82
CA ALA A 42 -0.53 -12.20 -11.01
C ALA A 42 -1.76 -11.79 -10.20
N SER A 43 -2.83 -12.59 -10.27
CA SER A 43 -4.07 -12.40 -9.52
C SER A 43 -3.84 -12.46 -8.01
N LEU A 44 -3.04 -13.42 -7.53
CA LEU A 44 -2.75 -13.57 -6.10
C LEU A 44 -1.94 -12.38 -5.56
N PHE A 45 -0.81 -12.07 -6.18
CA PHE A 45 0.09 -11.02 -5.73
C PHE A 45 -0.51 -9.62 -5.93
N GLY A 46 -1.19 -9.41 -7.06
CA GLY A 46 -1.95 -8.19 -7.33
C GLY A 46 -3.10 -8.00 -6.34
N GLY A 47 -3.89 -9.05 -6.08
CA GLY A 47 -4.98 -9.02 -5.10
C GLY A 47 -4.49 -8.74 -3.67
N LEU A 48 -3.38 -9.37 -3.25
CA LEU A 48 -2.75 -9.08 -1.96
C LEU A 48 -2.26 -7.64 -1.87
N SER A 49 -1.65 -7.11 -2.94
CA SER A 49 -1.23 -5.71 -2.99
C SER A 49 -2.41 -4.74 -2.85
N VAL A 50 -3.54 -5.00 -3.52
CA VAL A 50 -4.78 -4.22 -3.35
C VAL A 50 -5.26 -4.28 -1.89
N LEU A 51 -5.31 -5.47 -1.30
CA LEU A 51 -5.78 -5.67 0.07
C LEU A 51 -4.92 -4.90 1.08
N PHE A 52 -3.59 -5.02 0.97
CA PHE A 52 -2.67 -4.28 1.83
C PHE A 52 -2.78 -2.77 1.64
N THR A 53 -3.03 -2.31 0.43
CA THR A 53 -3.30 -0.89 0.16
C THR A 53 -4.53 -0.40 0.93
N LEU A 54 -5.63 -1.15 0.89
CA LEU A 54 -6.87 -0.81 1.60
C LEU A 54 -6.68 -0.83 3.12
N ILE A 55 -6.03 -1.87 3.65
CA ILE A 55 -5.75 -1.99 5.09
C ILE A 55 -4.83 -0.85 5.54
N GLY A 56 -3.77 -0.57 4.78
CA GLY A 56 -2.84 0.53 5.07
C GLY A 56 -3.54 1.89 5.09
N ALA A 57 -4.44 2.14 4.13
CA ALA A 57 -5.24 3.35 4.07
C ALA A 57 -6.21 3.47 5.25
N ALA A 58 -6.84 2.37 5.68
CA ALA A 58 -7.72 2.33 6.84
C ALA A 58 -6.96 2.57 8.17
N LEU A 59 -5.71 2.11 8.27
CA LEU A 59 -4.87 2.27 9.46
C LEU A 59 -4.22 3.65 9.57
N ALA A 60 -3.94 4.33 8.45
CA ALA A 60 -3.19 5.59 8.41
C ALA A 60 -3.72 6.67 9.38
N PRO A 61 -5.04 6.86 9.58
CA PRO A 61 -5.57 7.88 10.50
C PRO A 61 -5.24 7.65 11.98
N GLY A 62 -5.12 6.39 12.43
CA GLY A 62 -5.07 6.03 13.85
C GLY A 62 -3.79 5.31 14.27
N PHE A 63 -3.19 4.55 13.35
CA PHE A 63 -2.02 3.71 13.58
C PHE A 63 -1.00 3.92 12.46
N PRO A 64 -0.32 5.08 12.39
CA PRO A 64 0.55 5.43 11.27
C PRO A 64 1.72 4.44 11.09
N LEU A 65 2.24 3.83 12.16
CA LEU A 65 3.26 2.78 12.05
C LEU A 65 2.71 1.50 11.42
N ALA A 66 1.51 1.07 11.83
CA ALA A 66 0.86 -0.12 11.27
C ALA A 66 0.49 0.12 9.80
N ALA A 67 0.09 1.34 9.45
CA ALA A 67 -0.14 1.74 8.07
C ALA A 67 1.16 1.66 7.23
N ALA A 68 2.27 2.19 7.75
CA ALA A 68 3.57 2.14 7.07
C ALA A 68 4.03 0.70 6.78
N LEU A 69 3.90 -0.19 7.77
CA LEU A 69 4.22 -1.61 7.60
C LEU A 69 3.30 -2.27 6.57
N THR A 70 2.01 -2.01 6.64
CA THR A 70 1.04 -2.58 5.70
C THR A 70 1.28 -2.11 4.26
N PHE A 71 1.56 -0.82 4.05
CA PHE A 71 1.93 -0.32 2.72
C PHE A 71 3.23 -0.95 2.20
N THR A 72 4.22 -1.18 3.07
CA THR A 72 5.47 -1.86 2.71
C THR A 72 5.19 -3.31 2.27
N LEU A 73 4.31 -4.02 2.98
CA LEU A 73 3.88 -5.37 2.60
C LEU A 73 3.15 -5.38 1.25
N GLY A 74 2.31 -4.38 0.99
CA GLY A 74 1.68 -4.20 -0.32
C GLY A 74 2.69 -3.97 -1.44
N ALA A 75 3.72 -3.16 -1.20
CA ALA A 75 4.79 -2.95 -2.18
C ALA A 75 5.54 -4.26 -2.48
N LEU A 76 5.84 -5.05 -1.46
CA LEU A 76 6.49 -6.36 -1.60
C LEU A 76 5.67 -7.35 -2.43
N THR A 77 4.34 -7.24 -2.43
CA THR A 77 3.49 -8.09 -3.28
C THR A 77 3.29 -7.53 -4.68
N ALA A 78 3.53 -6.24 -4.93
CA ALA A 78 3.47 -5.64 -6.27
C ALA A 78 4.71 -5.97 -7.13
N PHE A 79 5.92 -5.97 -6.56
CA PHE A 79 7.16 -6.19 -7.34
C PHE A 79 7.29 -7.58 -8.01
N PRO A 80 6.86 -8.70 -7.41
CA PRO A 80 6.94 -10.03 -8.04
C PRO A 80 6.19 -10.15 -9.37
N ILE A 81 5.22 -9.27 -9.62
CA ILE A 81 4.41 -9.27 -10.85
C ILE A 81 4.82 -8.15 -11.82
N ALA A 82 5.81 -7.32 -11.46
CA ALA A 82 6.37 -6.28 -12.32
C ALA A 82 6.89 -6.77 -13.69
N PRO A 83 7.53 -7.94 -13.81
CA PRO A 83 7.97 -8.44 -15.12
C PRO A 83 6.81 -8.74 -16.08
N LEU A 84 5.62 -9.03 -15.53
CA LEU A 84 4.41 -9.33 -16.29
C LEU A 84 3.57 -8.07 -16.53
N TYR A 85 3.57 -7.15 -15.57
CA TYR A 85 2.81 -5.91 -15.60
C TYR A 85 3.69 -4.76 -15.15
N PRO A 86 4.30 -3.99 -16.08
CA PRO A 86 5.17 -2.88 -15.74
C PRO A 86 4.50 -1.82 -14.86
N THR A 87 3.17 -1.69 -14.97
CA THR A 87 2.34 -0.84 -14.09
C THR A 87 2.45 -1.24 -12.62
N ALA A 88 2.70 -2.51 -12.29
CA ALA A 88 2.91 -2.94 -10.91
C ALA A 88 4.15 -2.32 -10.25
N VAL A 89 5.17 -1.92 -11.05
CA VAL A 89 6.32 -1.15 -10.54
C VAL A 89 5.85 0.21 -10.02
N PHE A 90 5.03 0.91 -10.81
CA PHE A 90 4.49 2.20 -10.43
C PHE A 90 3.70 2.11 -9.11
N TRP A 91 2.85 1.08 -9.00
CA TRP A 91 2.08 0.85 -7.77
C TRP A 91 2.95 0.47 -6.57
N GLY A 92 3.94 -0.40 -6.76
CA GLY A 92 4.90 -0.75 -5.72
C GLY A 92 5.65 0.47 -5.19
N VAL A 93 6.11 1.36 -6.09
CA VAL A 93 6.78 2.62 -5.70
C VAL A 93 5.81 3.55 -4.97
N LEU A 94 4.59 3.71 -5.45
CA LEU A 94 3.57 4.55 -4.79
C LEU A 94 3.29 4.07 -3.36
N LEU A 95 3.21 2.75 -3.15
CA LEU A 95 3.03 2.16 -1.83
C LEU A 95 4.22 2.43 -0.90
N LEU A 96 5.45 2.40 -1.41
CA LEU A 96 6.63 2.80 -0.62
C LEU A 96 6.60 4.29 -0.25
N VAL A 97 6.13 5.17 -1.14
CA VAL A 97 5.95 6.59 -0.82
C VAL A 97 4.91 6.76 0.31
N LEU A 98 3.77 6.08 0.21
CA LEU A 98 2.74 6.07 1.26
C LEU A 98 3.30 5.54 2.59
N ALA A 99 4.07 4.44 2.54
CA ALA A 99 4.74 3.91 3.72
C ALA A 99 5.69 4.94 4.37
N GLY A 100 6.49 5.65 3.56
CA GLY A 100 7.39 6.70 4.02
C GLY A 100 6.64 7.86 4.69
N THR A 101 5.53 8.32 4.10
CA THR A 101 4.71 9.39 4.70
C THR A 101 4.10 8.97 6.03
N ALA A 102 3.52 7.77 6.11
CA ALA A 102 2.95 7.23 7.34
C ALA A 102 4.03 7.04 8.43
N PHE A 103 5.23 6.59 8.05
CA PHE A 103 6.36 6.48 8.97
C PHE A 103 6.81 7.84 9.52
N MET A 104 6.85 8.88 8.68
CA MET A 104 7.18 10.23 9.12
C MET A 104 6.13 10.81 10.07
N GLU A 105 4.84 10.54 9.84
CA GLU A 105 3.77 10.92 10.77
C GLU A 105 3.93 10.24 12.13
N TRP A 106 4.22 8.94 12.15
CA TRP A 106 4.53 8.22 13.39
C TRP A 106 5.76 8.82 14.10
N ARG A 107 6.82 9.13 13.35
CA ARG A 107 8.05 9.73 13.91
C ARG A 107 7.77 11.10 14.52
N LYS A 108 6.96 11.93 13.86
CA LYS A 108 6.53 13.24 14.38
C LYS A 108 5.78 13.08 15.70
N ALA A 109 4.81 12.17 15.76
CA ALA A 109 4.05 11.88 16.98
C ALA A 109 4.94 11.40 18.15
N ARG A 110 6.02 10.66 17.85
CA ARG A 110 7.05 10.26 18.83
C ARG A 110 7.95 11.41 19.29
N SER A 111 8.26 12.37 18.41
CA SER A 111 9.11 13.52 18.75
C SER A 111 8.42 14.58 19.61
N THR A 112 7.09 14.54 19.70
CA THR A 112 6.26 15.52 20.40
C THR A 112 5.94 15.18 21.87
N GLY A 113 6.69 14.31 22.56
CA GLY A 113 6.56 14.20 24.02
C GLY A 113 7.74 13.54 24.74
N PRO A 114 7.97 13.76 26.06
CA PRO A 114 7.51 14.82 26.97
C PRO A 114 8.67 15.71 27.46
N LEU A 115 8.72 16.99 27.08
CA LEU A 115 9.68 17.97 27.65
C LEU A 115 9.01 19.26 28.16
N GLN A 116 7.72 19.22 28.50
CA GLN A 116 6.97 20.42 28.93
C GLN A 116 6.23 20.31 30.28
N THR A 117 6.66 19.43 31.18
CA THR A 117 6.11 19.37 32.56
C THR A 117 7.14 19.55 33.67
N ALA A 118 8.38 19.96 33.36
CA ALA A 118 9.41 20.23 34.37
C ALA A 118 9.91 21.68 34.30
N SER A 119 9.08 22.65 34.68
CA SER A 119 9.56 24.00 35.12
C SER A 119 8.42 24.93 35.55
N THR A 120 7.77 24.63 36.67
CA THR A 120 7.25 25.70 37.55
C THR A 120 7.53 25.27 38.99
N PRO A 121 8.54 25.86 39.68
CA PRO A 121 8.71 25.65 41.11
C PRO A 121 7.55 26.29 41.88
N PRO A 122 7.08 25.70 42.99
CA PRO A 122 6.09 26.35 43.85
C PRO A 122 6.71 27.58 44.52
N SER A 123 6.04 28.73 44.37
CA SER A 123 6.25 29.96 45.15
C SER A 123 5.37 29.98 46.39
#